data_AF-A0A2W1B8S4-F1
#
_entry.id   AF-A0A2W1B8S4-F1
#
_cell.length_a   1.000
_cell.length_b   1.000
_cell.length_c   1.000
_cell.angle_alpha   90.00
_cell.angle_beta   90.00
_cell.angle_gamma   90.00
#
_symmetry.space_group_name_H-M   'P 1'
#
loop_
_entity.id
_entity.type
_entity.pdbx_description
1 polymer ?
#
loop_
_entity_poly.entity_id
_entity_poly.type
_entity_poly.pdbx_seq_one_letter_code
_entity_poly.pdbx_strand_id
1 'polypeptide(L)'
;SITGTARGTVEKNRITGNIDNGVLLRSTSTIDFNNNLFYSNARHGFDLYLRSCTDCGCGGTVFNGTVLGSGNVFDDEKAICPRDFSWPEGFYLVNEQISKTN
;
A
#
# COMPACT_ATOMS: atom_id res chain seq x y z
N SER A 1 -3.53 1.10 -9.75
CA SER A 1 -3.86 -0.33 -9.54
C SER A 1 -2.83 -1.19 -10.27
N ILE A 2 -2.33 -2.23 -9.62
CA ILE A 2 -1.42 -3.23 -10.19
C ILE A 2 -2.16 -4.58 -10.24
N THR A 3 -2.24 -5.19 -11.42
CA THR A 3 -3.19 -6.29 -11.70
C THR A 3 -2.59 -7.43 -12.53
N GLY A 4 -3.31 -8.55 -12.61
CA GLY A 4 -2.86 -9.75 -13.30
C GLY A 4 -1.68 -10.40 -12.59
N THR A 5 -0.74 -10.94 -13.36
CA THR A 5 0.49 -11.59 -12.87
C THR A 5 1.71 -10.66 -13.00
N ALA A 6 1.49 -9.35 -12.85
CA ALA A 6 2.52 -8.35 -13.01
C ALA A 6 3.70 -8.57 -12.04
N ARG A 7 4.90 -8.28 -12.54
CA ARG A 7 6.13 -8.17 -11.74
C ARG A 7 6.75 -6.80 -11.97
N GLY A 8 7.17 -6.12 -10.92
CA GLY A 8 7.74 -4.79 -11.04
C GLY A 8 8.20 -4.17 -9.73
N THR A 9 8.68 -2.94 -9.84
CA THR A 9 9.23 -2.16 -8.73
C THR A 9 8.54 -0.81 -8.68
N VAL A 10 8.23 -0.36 -7.47
CA VAL A 10 7.77 1.00 -7.18
C VAL A 10 8.71 1.57 -6.14
N GLU A 11 9.55 2.51 -6.53
CA GLU A 11 10.59 3.03 -5.63
C GLU A 11 10.70 4.55 -5.62
N LYS A 12 10.97 5.12 -4.44
CA LYS A 12 11.28 6.55 -4.23
C LYS A 12 10.20 7.51 -4.75
N ASN A 13 8.94 7.10 -4.72
CA ASN A 13 7.81 7.92 -5.14
C ASN A 13 7.17 8.66 -3.96
N ARG A 14 6.50 9.77 -4.28
CA ARG A 14 5.48 10.40 -3.41
C ARG A 14 4.10 10.02 -3.96
N ILE A 15 3.32 9.28 -3.19
CA ILE A 15 1.98 8.82 -3.56
C ILE A 15 0.99 9.55 -2.64
N THR A 16 0.44 10.66 -3.14
CA THR A 16 -0.30 11.63 -2.32
C THR A 16 -1.47 12.24 -3.06
N GLY A 17 -2.46 12.74 -2.31
CA GLY A 17 -3.61 13.50 -2.83
C GLY A 17 -4.60 12.65 -3.62
N ASN A 18 -4.57 11.33 -3.46
CA ASN A 18 -5.52 10.45 -4.16
C ASN A 18 -6.91 10.56 -3.52
N ILE A 19 -7.94 10.66 -4.35
CA ILE A 19 -9.35 10.77 -3.92
C ILE A 19 -9.91 9.49 -3.28
N ASP A 20 -9.15 8.40 -3.35
CA ASP A 20 -9.44 7.11 -2.73
C ASP A 20 -8.10 6.49 -2.29
N ASN A 21 -7.71 5.35 -2.88
CA ASN A 21 -6.44 4.70 -2.59
C ASN A 21 -5.27 5.25 -3.43
N GLY A 22 -4.07 5.29 -2.85
CA GLY A 22 -2.84 5.57 -3.59
C GLY A 22 -2.47 4.42 -4.54
N VAL A 23 -2.26 3.23 -3.97
CA VAL A 23 -2.01 2.01 -4.73
C VAL A 23 -2.94 0.90 -4.27
N LEU A 24 -3.50 0.18 -5.23
CA LEU A 24 -4.22 -1.07 -5.02
C LEU A 24 -3.49 -2.21 -5.74
N LEU A 25 -3.03 -3.21 -4.99
CA LEU A 25 -2.34 -4.39 -5.52
C LEU A 25 -3.26 -5.61 -5.52
N ARG A 26 -3.43 -6.23 -6.68
CA ARG A 26 -4.24 -7.44 -6.80
C ARG A 26 -3.49 -8.70 -6.39
N SER A 27 -4.28 -9.70 -5.98
CA SER A 27 -3.86 -10.94 -5.30
C SER A 27 -2.99 -11.91 -6.11
N THR A 28 -2.44 -11.54 -7.26
CA THR A 28 -1.57 -12.43 -8.07
C THR A 28 -0.30 -11.75 -8.59
N SER A 29 -0.09 -10.48 -8.23
CA SER A 29 1.08 -9.70 -8.66
C SER A 29 2.19 -9.76 -7.61
N THR A 30 3.45 -9.70 -8.06
CA THR A 30 4.64 -9.60 -7.20
C THR A 30 5.28 -8.24 -7.39
N ILE A 31 5.30 -7.40 -6.36
CA ILE A 31 5.85 -6.04 -6.47
C ILE A 31 6.82 -5.76 -5.34
N ASP A 32 7.93 -5.12 -5.71
CA ASP A 32 8.92 -4.61 -4.77
C ASP A 32 8.68 -3.12 -4.51
N PHE A 33 8.29 -2.76 -3.28
CA PHE A 33 7.99 -1.40 -2.85
C PHE A 33 9.11 -0.88 -1.97
N ASN A 34 9.89 0.09 -2.46
CA ASN A 34 11.05 0.62 -1.72
C ASN A 34 11.01 2.14 -1.54
N ASN A 35 11.17 2.60 -0.30
CA ASN A 35 11.43 4.00 0.03
C ASN A 35 10.37 4.98 -0.54
N ASN A 36 9.10 4.58 -0.58
CA ASN A 36 8.02 5.46 -1.02
C ASN A 36 7.41 6.23 0.17
N LEU A 37 6.89 7.42 -0.10
CA LEU A 37 6.13 8.22 0.84
C LEU A 37 4.65 8.20 0.46
N PHE A 38 3.79 7.79 1.37
CA PHE A 38 2.34 7.75 1.21
C PHE A 38 1.70 8.72 2.20
N TYR A 39 1.06 9.77 1.69
CA TYR A 39 0.45 10.77 2.57
C TYR A 39 -0.72 11.50 1.93
N SER A 40 -1.66 12.00 2.73
CA SER A 40 -2.82 12.77 2.27
C SER A 40 -3.66 12.03 1.20
N ASN A 41 -3.76 10.70 1.31
CA ASN A 41 -4.68 9.91 0.50
C ASN A 41 -6.01 9.80 1.25
N ALA A 42 -7.14 9.99 0.55
CA ALA A 42 -8.45 10.09 1.20
C ALA A 42 -8.87 8.81 1.94
N ARG A 43 -8.42 7.66 1.46
CA ARG A 43 -8.65 6.36 2.09
C ARG A 43 -7.34 5.75 2.58
N HIS A 44 -6.68 4.94 1.74
CA HIS A 44 -5.43 4.29 2.10
C HIS A 44 -4.32 4.71 1.13
N GLY A 45 -3.09 4.75 1.60
CA GLY A 45 -1.90 4.86 0.74
C GLY A 45 -1.67 3.58 -0.07
N PHE A 46 -1.73 2.41 0.57
CA PHE A 46 -1.47 1.14 -0.08
C PHE A 46 -2.39 0.00 0.42
N ASP A 47 -3.12 -0.58 -0.53
CA ASP A 47 -4.05 -1.68 -0.30
C ASP A 47 -3.66 -2.96 -1.02
N LEU A 48 -3.80 -4.07 -0.31
CA LEU A 48 -4.04 -5.37 -0.93
C LEU A 48 -5.52 -5.47 -1.30
N TYR A 49 -5.83 -6.00 -2.49
CA TYR A 49 -7.21 -6.16 -2.98
C TYR A 49 -7.96 -7.30 -2.27
N LEU A 50 -8.27 -7.05 -1.01
CA LEU A 50 -8.97 -7.93 -0.09
C LEU A 50 -10.31 -7.32 0.31
N ARG A 51 -11.32 -8.17 0.54
CA ARG A 51 -12.65 -7.72 0.97
C ARG A 51 -12.62 -6.84 2.22
N SER A 52 -11.71 -7.13 3.14
CA SER A 52 -11.51 -6.36 4.37
C SER A 52 -10.90 -4.97 4.16
N CYS A 53 -10.33 -4.70 2.99
CA CYS A 53 -9.67 -3.43 2.68
C CYS A 53 -10.47 -2.52 1.76
N THR A 54 -11.58 -3.00 1.21
CA THR A 54 -12.40 -2.26 0.24
C THR A 54 -13.82 -2.00 0.76
N ASP A 55 -14.38 -0.82 0.52
CA ASP A 55 -15.74 -0.50 1.00
C ASP A 55 -16.82 -1.28 0.25
N CYS A 56 -16.57 -1.65 -1.02
CA CYS A 56 -17.49 -2.50 -1.74
C CYS A 56 -17.52 -3.96 -1.26
N GLY A 57 -16.73 -4.35 -0.25
CA GLY A 57 -16.58 -5.75 0.16
C GLY A 57 -16.07 -6.64 -0.98
N CYS A 58 -15.39 -6.03 -1.94
CA CYS A 58 -14.97 -6.57 -3.21
C CYS A 58 -13.52 -7.08 -3.10
N GLY A 59 -13.11 -7.99 -3.98
CA GLY A 59 -11.78 -8.62 -3.91
C GLY A 59 -11.77 -9.97 -3.19
N GLY A 60 -10.55 -10.46 -2.96
CA GLY A 60 -10.30 -11.79 -2.41
C GLY A 60 -10.44 -11.86 -0.89
N THR A 61 -10.57 -13.06 -0.36
CA THR A 61 -10.40 -13.32 1.09
C THR A 61 -8.95 -13.63 1.44
N VAL A 62 -8.11 -13.93 0.44
CA VAL A 62 -6.70 -14.26 0.57
C VAL A 62 -5.91 -13.48 -0.48
N PHE A 63 -4.73 -13.02 -0.11
CA PHE A 63 -3.78 -12.38 -1.01
C PHE A 63 -2.76 -13.42 -1.47
N ASN A 64 -2.78 -13.82 -2.75
CA ASN A 64 -1.84 -14.79 -3.33
C ASN A 64 -0.69 -14.10 -4.10
N GLY A 65 -0.53 -12.79 -3.93
CA GLY A 65 0.56 -12.02 -4.52
C GLY A 65 1.78 -12.04 -3.61
N THR A 66 2.76 -11.21 -3.93
CA THR A 66 3.94 -11.04 -3.07
C THR A 66 4.26 -9.56 -2.98
N VAL A 67 4.41 -9.08 -1.74
CA VAL A 67 4.95 -7.75 -1.47
C VAL A 67 6.36 -7.93 -0.94
N LEU A 68 7.31 -7.27 -1.57
CA LEU A 68 8.70 -7.18 -1.16
C LEU A 68 9.06 -5.72 -0.89
N GLY A 69 10.26 -5.50 -0.36
CA GLY A 69 10.85 -4.18 -0.22
C GLY A 69 10.80 -3.64 1.22
N SER A 70 11.23 -2.39 1.38
CA SER A 70 11.43 -1.76 2.69
C SER A 70 11.42 -0.23 2.64
N GLY A 71 11.37 0.38 3.83
CA GLY A 71 11.58 1.82 4.01
C GLY A 71 10.42 2.71 3.52
N ASN A 72 9.23 2.14 3.32
CA ASN A 72 8.06 2.94 2.97
C ASN A 72 7.56 3.70 4.21
N VAL A 73 7.04 4.90 4.00
CA VAL A 73 6.54 5.74 5.11
C VAL A 73 5.10 6.14 4.82
N PHE A 74 4.24 5.91 5.80
CA PHE A 74 2.83 6.28 5.76
C PHE A 74 2.57 7.39 6.80
N ASP A 75 1.62 8.29 6.51
CA ASP A 75 1.23 9.35 7.42
C ASP A 75 0.18 8.93 8.46
N ASP A 76 -0.45 7.77 8.29
CA ASP A 76 -1.43 7.19 9.21
C ASP A 76 -1.28 5.66 9.24
N GLU A 77 -1.48 5.02 10.39
CA GLU A 77 -1.51 3.56 10.51
C GLU A 77 -2.61 2.91 9.66
N LYS A 78 -3.69 3.63 9.41
CA LYS A 78 -4.80 3.21 8.54
C LYS A 78 -4.47 3.37 7.07
N ALA A 79 -3.40 4.09 6.70
CA ALA A 79 -3.03 4.29 5.30
C ALA A 79 -2.44 3.03 4.64
N ILE A 80 -2.34 1.91 5.34
CA ILE A 80 -1.96 0.61 4.79
C ILE A 80 -2.99 -0.45 5.17
N CYS A 81 -3.43 -1.25 4.19
CA CYS A 81 -4.40 -2.32 4.45
C CYS A 81 -4.04 -3.64 3.74
N PRO A 82 -4.15 -4.79 4.43
CA PRO A 82 -4.57 -4.94 5.82
C PRO A 82 -3.38 -4.78 6.78
N ARG A 83 -3.66 -4.29 7.99
CA ARG A 83 -2.63 -4.00 8.99
C ARG A 83 -1.97 -5.26 9.56
N ASP A 84 -2.73 -6.35 9.65
CA ASP A 84 -2.31 -7.65 10.18
C ASP A 84 -1.69 -8.58 9.12
N PHE A 85 -1.44 -8.09 7.91
CA PHE A 85 -0.63 -8.83 6.94
C PHE A 85 0.78 -9.05 7.49
N SER A 86 1.41 -10.17 7.13
CA SER A 86 2.83 -10.43 7.38
C SER A 86 3.71 -9.59 6.45
N TRP A 87 3.68 -8.27 6.64
CA TRP A 87 4.53 -7.34 5.91
C TRP A 87 6.01 -7.70 6.11
N PRO A 88 6.87 -7.54 5.07
CA PRO A 88 8.31 -7.72 5.23
C PRO A 88 8.87 -6.92 6.41
N GLU A 89 9.92 -7.43 7.05
CA GLU A 89 10.59 -6.70 8.12
C GLU A 89 11.10 -5.34 7.60
N GLY A 90 10.79 -4.27 8.33
CA GLY A 90 11.13 -2.91 7.90
C GLY A 90 10.37 -2.43 6.66
N PHE A 91 9.29 -3.13 6.26
CA PHE A 91 8.49 -2.74 5.09
C PHE A 91 8.02 -1.29 5.17
N TYR A 92 7.50 -0.93 6.34
CA TYR A 92 6.98 0.40 6.57
C TYR A 92 7.18 0.89 8.01
N LEU A 93 7.09 2.21 8.16
CA LEU A 93 6.87 2.89 9.42
C LEU A 93 5.79 3.96 9.25
N VAL A 94 5.22 4.41 10.36
CA VAL A 94 4.26 5.52 10.37
C VAL A 94 4.94 6.78 10.88
N ASN A 95 4.80 7.88 10.15
CA ASN A 95 5.27 9.19 10.54
C ASN A 95 4.21 10.23 10.17
N GLU A 96 3.37 10.59 11.14
CA GLU A 96 2.26 11.54 10.98
C GLU A 96 2.68 12.97 10.60
N GLN A 97 3.98 13.29 10.63
CA GLN A 97 4.47 14.62 10.25
C GLN A 97 4.75 14.75 8.75
N ILE A 98 4.84 13.64 7.98
CA ILE A 98 5.23 13.72 6.56
C ILE A 98 4.24 14.54 5.72
N SER A 99 2.96 14.55 6.10
CA SER A 99 1.89 15.31 5.45
C SER A 99 1.91 16.81 5.76
N LYS A 100 2.69 17.22 6.77
CA LYS A 100 2.87 18.62 7.15
C LYS A 100 4.15 19.23 6.58
N THR A 101 5.09 18.40 6.17
CA THR A 101 6.44 18.82 5.73
C THR A 101 6.71 18.60 4.24
N ASN A 102 5.76 18.02 3.49
CA ASN A 102 5.82 17.83 2.04
C ASN A 102 4.49 18.25 1.40
#